data_AF-A0A1Q6ZP11-F1
#
_entry.id   AF-A0A1Q6ZP11-F1
#
_cell.length_a   1.000
_cell.length_b   1.000
_cell.length_c   1.000
_cell.angle_alpha   90.00
_cell.angle_beta   90.00
_cell.angle_gamma   90.00
#
_symmetry.space_group_name_H-M   'P 1'
#
loop_
_entity.id
_entity.type
_entity.pdbx_description
1 polymer ?
#
loop_
_entity_poly.entity_id
_entity_poly.type
_entity_poly.pdbx_seq_one_letter_code
_entity_poly.pdbx_strand_id
1 'polypeptide(L)'
;DMKNLFRDALPEIDKALRRAGVRAPGQGAAAASVTQLFGTDTAKAKGKAQKGKAAAKDTTDLNAPGPLSSLLFQGQLPGEYLVPEEQVPVAESLLARPDVQRLVPRGLELRWGTEVLSRAGRSYRTLYAGEDRPIITGEYLQDAKATRDPLTNQSVVNFTLSRAGGRIFERETGRHVNDYMAIILDGRVQGQPPVIKSQIGQRGQIELGAKPLQDAQDLALVLKAGALPAPLTIIEERTIGPSLGQDSIRDGIHAGIVGVALVVLIMVVYYRVSGLLAVAALVLYVVFTLGGLAGFGFTLTLPGLAGLVLSVGIAVDANVLIFERIREELQHGKLVRTAVDEGFKHAMSAIIDSNVSTLLTAFILWLVGTGPVQGFA
;
A
#
# COMPACT_ATOMS: atom_id res chain seq x y z
N ASP A 1 11.46 7.51 -40.54
CA ASP A 1 12.14 6.97 -39.35
C ASP A 1 11.31 7.37 -38.14
N MET A 2 10.63 6.42 -37.48
CA MET A 2 9.62 6.77 -36.48
C MET A 2 10.21 7.43 -35.21
N LYS A 3 11.52 7.27 -35.03
CA LYS A 3 12.31 7.79 -33.90
C LYS A 3 12.26 9.31 -33.74
N ASN A 4 11.94 10.06 -34.81
CA ASN A 4 11.87 11.53 -34.79
C ASN A 4 10.47 12.08 -35.08
N LEU A 5 9.45 11.23 -35.30
CA LEU A 5 8.11 11.69 -35.71
C LEU A 5 7.47 12.65 -34.72
N PHE A 6 7.59 12.39 -33.42
CA PHE A 6 7.05 13.30 -32.41
C PHE A 6 7.80 14.63 -32.39
N ARG A 7 9.14 14.59 -32.50
CA ARG A 7 9.98 15.79 -32.57
C ARG A 7 9.60 16.67 -33.76
N ASP A 8 9.35 16.07 -34.91
CA ASP A 8 8.98 16.77 -36.14
C ASP A 8 7.56 17.35 -36.07
N ALA A 9 6.68 16.79 -35.24
CA ALA A 9 5.31 17.27 -35.02
C ALA A 9 5.21 18.41 -33.99
N LEU A 10 6.19 18.57 -33.09
CA LEU A 10 6.20 19.60 -32.04
C LEU A 10 5.93 21.04 -32.54
N PRO A 11 6.52 21.50 -33.66
CA PRO A 11 6.29 22.87 -34.14
C PRO A 11 4.83 23.16 -34.54
N GLU A 12 4.13 22.19 -35.13
CA GLU A 12 2.72 22.33 -35.51
C GLU A 12 1.80 22.24 -34.27
N ILE A 13 2.15 21.39 -33.30
CA ILE A 13 1.46 21.32 -32.00
C ILE A 13 1.55 22.67 -31.28
N ASP A 14 2.74 23.26 -31.21
CA ASP A 14 2.94 24.56 -30.55
C ASP A 14 2.19 25.70 -31.26
N LYS A 15 2.08 25.65 -32.59
CA LYS A 15 1.32 26.62 -33.38
C LYS A 15 -0.19 26.50 -33.10
N ALA A 16 -0.71 25.29 -32.96
CA ALA A 16 -2.09 25.06 -32.56
C ALA A 16 -2.37 25.54 -31.13
N LEU A 17 -1.47 25.25 -30.19
CA LEU A 17 -1.55 25.72 -28.81
C LEU A 17 -1.55 27.24 -28.69
N ARG A 18 -0.73 27.94 -29.50
CA ARG A 18 -0.74 29.41 -29.57
C ARG A 18 -2.06 29.96 -30.14
N ARG A 19 -2.64 29.31 -31.15
CA ARG A 19 -3.98 29.67 -31.68
C ARG A 19 -5.08 29.46 -30.64
N ALA A 20 -4.92 28.46 -29.77
CA ALA A 20 -5.82 28.19 -28.64
C ALA A 20 -5.56 29.08 -27.40
N GLY A 21 -4.68 30.09 -27.51
CA GLY A 21 -4.41 31.06 -26.45
C GLY A 21 -3.41 30.62 -25.38
N VAL A 22 -2.74 29.48 -25.54
CA VAL A 22 -1.71 29.03 -24.59
C VAL A 22 -0.40 29.75 -24.85
N ARG A 23 0.18 30.32 -23.80
CA ARG A 23 1.49 30.97 -23.83
C ARG A 23 2.56 30.07 -23.22
N ALA A 24 3.79 30.23 -23.68
CA ALA A 24 4.92 29.49 -23.13
C ALA A 24 5.11 29.82 -21.64
N PRO A 25 5.41 28.83 -20.79
CA PRO A 25 5.77 29.03 -19.40
C PRO A 25 7.05 29.91 -19.35
N GLY A 26 6.86 31.20 -19.07
CA GLY A 26 7.89 32.23 -19.14
C GLY A 26 7.47 33.52 -19.87
N GLN A 27 6.41 33.50 -20.69
CA GLN A 27 5.87 34.69 -21.38
C GLN A 27 4.55 35.22 -20.77
N GLY A 28 4.26 34.85 -19.52
CA GLY A 28 3.01 35.22 -18.84
C GLY A 28 3.08 35.26 -17.32
N ALA A 29 4.26 35.52 -16.75
CA ALA A 29 4.39 35.81 -15.31
C ALA A 29 5.50 36.85 -15.09
N ALA A 30 5.43 37.98 -15.81
CA ALA A 30 6.02 39.20 -15.28
C ALA A 30 5.09 39.68 -14.15
N ALA A 31 5.50 39.41 -12.91
CA ALA A 31 5.15 40.17 -11.72
C ALA A 31 3.71 40.73 -11.64
N ALA A 32 2.74 39.87 -11.33
CA ALA A 32 1.59 40.28 -10.52
C ALA A 32 1.78 39.82 -9.06
N SER A 33 3.04 39.73 -8.61
CA SER A 33 3.41 39.38 -7.24
C SER A 33 3.62 40.67 -6.45
N VAL A 34 2.57 41.11 -5.74
CA VAL A 34 2.61 41.78 -4.42
C VAL A 34 3.34 43.15 -4.30
N THR A 35 4.15 43.59 -5.26
CA THR A 35 4.93 44.84 -5.18
C THR A 35 4.13 46.09 -5.57
N GLN A 36 2.93 45.97 -6.13
CA GLN A 36 2.06 47.11 -6.46
C GLN A 36 1.10 47.54 -5.34
N LEU A 37 1.10 46.86 -4.19
CA LEU A 37 0.21 47.16 -3.04
C LEU A 37 0.87 48.01 -1.93
N PHE A 38 2.16 48.29 -2.01
CA PHE A 38 2.86 49.18 -1.09
C PHE A 38 3.78 50.12 -1.87
N GLY A 39 3.25 51.26 -2.28
CA GLY A 39 4.08 52.36 -2.77
C GLY A 39 4.84 53.02 -1.63
N THR A 40 6.10 53.39 -1.87
CA THR A 40 6.71 54.58 -1.27
C THR A 40 7.67 55.23 -2.26
N ASP A 41 7.53 56.55 -2.33
CA ASP A 41 8.26 57.52 -3.13
C ASP A 41 9.75 57.66 -2.79
N THR A 42 10.45 58.39 -3.67
CA THR A 42 11.78 59.03 -3.57
C THR A 42 13.08 58.21 -3.70
N ALA A 43 13.76 58.34 -4.86
CA ALA A 43 15.05 59.06 -5.00
C ALA A 43 15.72 58.80 -6.38
N LYS A 44 16.23 59.89 -6.99
CA LYS A 44 17.08 59.88 -8.20
C LYS A 44 18.45 59.23 -7.94
N ALA A 45 18.93 58.37 -8.84
CA ALA A 45 20.37 58.27 -9.15
C ALA A 45 20.62 57.78 -10.59
N LYS A 46 21.44 58.55 -11.31
CA LYS A 46 21.98 58.28 -12.66
C LYS A 46 22.94 57.09 -12.65
N GLY A 47 23.07 56.38 -13.78
CA GLY A 47 24.40 55.90 -14.20
C GLY A 47 24.49 54.58 -14.98
N LYS A 48 24.79 54.73 -16.27
CA LYS A 48 25.64 53.89 -17.13
C LYS A 48 25.19 52.49 -17.54
N ALA A 49 24.98 52.38 -18.86
CA ALA A 49 25.17 51.17 -19.63
C ALA A 49 26.60 50.62 -19.46
N GLN A 50 26.72 49.31 -19.24
CA GLN A 50 27.97 48.60 -19.45
C GLN A 50 27.69 47.21 -20.03
N LYS A 51 28.10 47.05 -21.29
CA LYS A 51 28.26 45.76 -21.98
C LYS A 51 29.18 44.85 -21.16
N GLY A 52 28.73 43.61 -20.93
CA GLY A 52 29.54 42.56 -20.30
C GLY A 52 29.30 41.20 -20.96
N LYS A 53 30.16 40.90 -21.95
CA LYS A 53 30.63 39.56 -22.40
C LYS A 53 29.62 38.41 -22.46
N ALA A 54 29.15 38.14 -23.68
CA ALA A 54 28.71 36.82 -24.11
C ALA A 54 29.94 35.92 -24.30
N ALA A 55 30.05 34.87 -23.48
CA ALA A 55 30.94 33.74 -23.73
C ALA A 55 30.40 32.52 -22.96
N ALA A 56 29.75 31.61 -23.69
CA ALA A 56 29.87 30.16 -23.60
C ALA A 56 28.71 29.54 -24.40
N LYS A 57 29.10 28.84 -25.46
CA LYS A 57 28.26 28.22 -26.46
C LYS A 57 28.14 26.76 -26.08
N ASP A 58 27.13 26.40 -25.28
CA ASP A 58 26.83 25.02 -24.94
C ASP A 58 25.49 24.62 -25.54
N THR A 59 25.61 23.87 -26.64
CA THR A 59 24.75 22.82 -27.19
C THR A 59 23.24 22.79 -26.86
N THR A 60 22.45 22.55 -27.93
CA THR A 60 21.06 22.03 -27.93
C THR A 60 19.92 23.06 -28.02
N ASP A 61 19.95 23.94 -29.03
CA ASP A 61 18.81 24.80 -29.36
C ASP A 61 17.73 24.07 -30.19
N LEU A 62 16.67 23.62 -29.52
CA LEU A 62 15.32 23.40 -30.09
C LEU A 62 14.44 24.65 -29.91
N ASN A 63 15.04 25.84 -29.91
CA ASN A 63 14.36 27.09 -29.56
C ASN A 63 13.60 27.73 -30.74
N ALA A 64 12.39 27.22 -30.99
CA ALA A 64 11.25 28.11 -31.21
C ALA A 64 10.34 27.94 -29.99
N PRO A 65 10.25 28.91 -29.06
CA PRO A 65 9.69 28.70 -27.72
C PRO A 65 8.17 28.52 -27.78
N GLY A 66 7.73 27.29 -27.98
CA GLY A 66 6.34 26.92 -27.99
C GLY A 66 5.84 26.51 -26.61
N PRO A 67 4.51 26.52 -26.37
CA PRO A 67 3.95 26.21 -25.07
C PRO A 67 4.24 24.79 -24.58
N LEU A 68 4.43 23.82 -25.48
CA LEU A 68 4.74 22.43 -25.15
C LEU A 68 6.23 22.12 -25.35
N SER A 69 6.86 22.61 -26.42
CA SER A 69 8.30 22.35 -26.66
C SER A 69 9.23 22.90 -25.57
N SER A 70 8.87 24.01 -24.93
CA SER A 70 9.66 24.58 -23.81
C SER A 70 9.62 23.74 -22.53
N LEU A 71 8.65 22.83 -22.41
CA LEU A 71 8.52 21.89 -21.29
C LEU A 71 9.30 20.59 -21.51
N LEU A 72 9.72 20.32 -22.75
CA LEU A 72 10.30 19.05 -23.16
C LEU A 72 11.80 19.21 -23.41
N PHE A 73 12.61 18.63 -22.53
CA PHE A 73 14.06 18.51 -22.73
C PHE A 73 14.37 17.16 -23.37
N GLN A 74 15.39 17.09 -24.24
CA GLN A 74 15.74 15.83 -24.88
C GLN A 74 16.41 14.86 -23.89
N GLY A 75 15.90 13.62 -23.83
CA GLY A 75 16.47 12.53 -23.05
C GLY A 75 17.75 11.95 -23.67
N GLN A 76 18.25 10.86 -23.09
CA GLN A 76 19.41 10.14 -23.62
C GLN A 76 19.01 9.16 -24.73
N LEU A 77 17.76 8.69 -24.70
CA LEU A 77 17.21 7.72 -25.64
C LEU A 77 16.45 8.40 -26.78
N PRO A 78 16.46 7.83 -28.00
CA PRO A 78 15.56 8.26 -29.07
C PRO A 78 14.10 8.17 -28.62
N GLY A 79 13.34 9.25 -28.77
CA GLY A 79 11.94 9.32 -28.34
C GLY A 79 11.73 9.54 -26.84
N GLU A 80 12.79 9.72 -26.04
CA GLU A 80 12.70 10.10 -24.64
C GLU A 80 12.76 11.62 -24.48
N TYR A 81 11.81 12.15 -23.71
CA TYR A 81 11.72 13.55 -23.33
C TYR A 81 11.68 13.65 -21.80
N LEU A 82 12.35 14.67 -21.27
CA LEU A 82 12.43 14.97 -19.85
C LEU A 82 11.56 16.20 -19.59
N VAL A 83 10.62 16.09 -18.67
CA VAL A 83 9.76 17.20 -18.24
C VAL A 83 10.09 17.51 -16.78
N PRO A 84 10.34 18.77 -16.40
CA PRO A 84 10.53 19.12 -15.00
C PRO A 84 9.35 18.63 -14.16
N GLU A 85 9.60 17.98 -13.03
CA GLU A 85 8.57 17.34 -12.19
C GLU A 85 7.45 18.32 -11.82
N GLU A 86 7.81 19.58 -11.52
CA GLU A 86 6.87 20.67 -11.20
C GLU A 86 5.93 21.02 -12.37
N GLN A 87 6.33 20.73 -13.60
CA GLN A 87 5.62 21.08 -14.83
C GLN A 87 4.90 19.87 -15.47
N VAL A 88 5.01 18.67 -14.88
CA VAL A 88 4.31 17.47 -15.35
C VAL A 88 2.79 17.68 -15.43
N PRO A 89 2.09 18.26 -14.43
CA PRO A 89 0.64 18.48 -14.52
C PRO A 89 0.26 19.41 -15.67
N VAL A 90 1.11 20.40 -15.97
CA VAL A 90 0.90 21.32 -17.08
C VAL A 90 1.08 20.58 -18.40
N ALA A 91 2.16 19.82 -18.55
CA ALA A 91 2.41 19.01 -19.74
C ALA A 91 1.31 17.98 -19.99
N GLU A 92 0.85 17.28 -18.95
CA GLU A 92 -0.30 16.35 -19.03
C GLU A 92 -1.57 17.05 -19.52
N SER A 93 -1.89 18.22 -18.95
CA SER A 93 -3.07 18.99 -19.36
C SER A 93 -3.01 19.45 -20.82
N LEU A 94 -1.82 19.77 -21.34
CA LEU A 94 -1.61 20.19 -22.72
C LEU A 94 -1.69 19.02 -23.69
N LEU A 95 -1.08 17.88 -23.33
CA LEU A 95 -1.12 16.65 -24.13
C LEU A 95 -2.52 16.03 -24.18
N ALA A 96 -3.33 16.23 -23.14
CA ALA A 96 -4.71 15.74 -23.08
C ALA A 96 -5.69 16.54 -23.96
N ARG A 97 -5.28 17.69 -24.53
CA ARG A 97 -6.22 18.54 -25.28
C ARG A 97 -6.56 17.92 -26.65
N PRO A 98 -7.84 17.98 -27.10
CA PRO A 98 -8.26 17.38 -28.37
C PRO A 98 -7.59 17.97 -29.62
N ASP A 99 -7.18 19.24 -29.58
CA ASP A 99 -6.44 19.93 -30.64
C ASP A 99 -5.00 19.41 -30.77
N VAL A 100 -4.36 19.09 -29.64
CA VAL A 100 -3.03 18.46 -29.61
C VAL A 100 -3.09 17.00 -30.05
N GLN A 101 -4.05 16.23 -29.53
CA GLN A 101 -4.22 14.80 -29.88
C GLN A 101 -4.41 14.57 -31.39
N ARG A 102 -5.06 15.49 -32.10
CA ARG A 102 -5.25 15.40 -33.56
C ARG A 102 -3.97 15.62 -34.36
N LEU A 103 -2.97 16.27 -33.77
CA LEU A 103 -1.69 16.59 -34.39
C LEU A 103 -0.60 15.57 -34.06
N VAL A 104 -0.85 14.68 -33.09
CA VAL A 104 0.02 13.53 -32.84
C VAL A 104 -0.02 12.61 -34.07
N PRO A 105 1.14 12.25 -34.66
CA PRO A 105 1.17 11.34 -35.80
C PRO A 105 0.49 10.01 -35.49
N ARG A 106 -0.22 9.45 -36.48
CA ARG A 106 -0.89 8.14 -36.31
C ARG A 106 0.14 7.04 -36.04
N GLY A 107 -0.15 6.19 -35.07
CA GLY A 107 0.73 5.08 -34.66
C GLY A 107 1.80 5.47 -33.63
N LEU A 108 1.78 6.71 -33.13
CA LEU A 108 2.64 7.15 -32.04
C LEU A 108 1.82 7.35 -30.75
N GLU A 109 2.29 6.77 -29.66
CA GLU A 109 1.69 6.90 -28.34
C GLU A 109 2.69 7.51 -27.35
N LEU A 110 2.20 8.43 -26.51
CA LEU A 110 2.97 9.09 -25.47
C LEU A 110 2.67 8.45 -24.12
N ARG A 111 3.70 7.96 -23.44
CA ARG A 111 3.58 7.28 -22.15
C ARG A 111 4.56 7.87 -21.14
N TRP A 112 4.07 8.17 -19.95
CA TRP A 112 4.92 8.63 -18.85
C TRP A 112 5.70 7.47 -18.25
N GLY A 113 6.96 7.70 -17.91
CA GLY A 113 7.75 6.79 -17.10
C GLY A 113 7.37 6.86 -15.62
N THR A 114 7.68 5.80 -14.88
CA THR A 114 7.54 5.76 -13.42
C THR A 114 8.70 6.43 -12.67
N GLU A 115 9.83 6.64 -13.35
CA GLU A 115 11.05 7.16 -12.74
C GLU A 115 11.12 8.69 -12.72
N VAL A 116 11.63 9.21 -11.61
CA VAL A 116 12.00 10.62 -11.45
C VAL A 116 13.52 10.71 -11.45
N LEU A 117 14.06 11.39 -12.46
CA LEU A 117 15.49 11.61 -12.64
C LEU A 117 15.89 12.95 -12.01
N SER A 118 16.91 12.94 -11.14
CA SER A 118 17.50 14.17 -10.62
C SER A 118 18.69 14.57 -11.47
N ARG A 119 18.64 15.77 -12.07
CA ARG A 119 19.73 16.32 -12.89
C ARG A 119 19.99 17.77 -12.47
N ALA A 120 21.23 18.05 -12.05
CA ALA A 120 21.68 19.38 -11.64
C ALA A 120 20.77 20.05 -10.58
N GLY A 121 20.28 19.27 -9.61
CA GLY A 121 19.44 19.76 -8.51
C GLY A 121 17.96 19.99 -8.88
N ARG A 122 17.53 19.60 -10.08
CA ARG A 122 16.12 19.60 -10.50
C ARG A 122 15.65 18.19 -10.81
N SER A 123 14.41 17.90 -10.41
CA SER A 123 13.74 16.62 -10.70
C SER A 123 13.02 16.68 -12.03
N TYR A 124 13.14 15.62 -12.83
CA TYR A 124 12.49 15.45 -14.12
C TYR A 124 11.77 14.12 -14.17
N ARG A 125 10.65 14.07 -14.88
CA ARG A 125 9.95 12.83 -15.24
C ARG A 125 10.17 12.54 -16.72
N THR A 126 10.33 11.26 -17.05
CA THR A 126 10.48 10.81 -18.43
C THR A 126 9.13 10.68 -19.11
N LEU A 127 9.08 11.13 -20.37
CA LEU A 127 7.98 10.95 -21.31
C LEU A 127 8.53 10.23 -22.53
N TYR A 128 8.00 9.06 -22.83
CA TYR A 128 8.41 8.25 -23.97
C TYR A 128 7.41 8.40 -25.10
N ALA A 129 7.91 8.68 -26.30
CA ALA A 129 7.19 8.62 -27.55
C ALA A 129 7.54 7.32 -28.27
N GLY A 130 6.61 6.37 -28.24
CA GLY A 130 6.79 5.03 -28.80
C GLY A 130 5.75 4.69 -29.87
N GLU A 131 5.90 3.52 -30.48
CA GLU A 131 4.87 2.97 -31.36
C GLU A 131 3.65 2.54 -30.54
N ASP A 132 2.46 2.84 -31.04
CA ASP A 132 1.17 2.47 -30.41
C ASP A 132 0.89 0.95 -30.48
N ARG A 133 1.59 0.24 -31.38
CA ARG A 133 1.37 -1.20 -31.56
C ARG A 133 2.14 -2.02 -30.53
N PRO A 134 1.46 -2.78 -29.65
CA PRO A 134 2.16 -3.66 -28.71
C PRO A 134 2.81 -4.84 -29.44
N ILE A 135 4.08 -5.11 -29.12
CA ILE A 135 4.82 -6.30 -29.60
C ILE A 135 4.21 -7.58 -29.01
N ILE A 136 3.94 -7.56 -27.70
CA ILE A 136 3.35 -8.66 -26.94
C ILE A 136 2.60 -8.12 -25.73
N THR A 137 1.55 -8.82 -25.31
CA THR A 137 0.75 -8.51 -24.12
C THR A 137 1.04 -9.49 -22.98
N GLY A 138 0.71 -9.09 -21.75
CA GLY A 138 0.88 -9.93 -20.55
C GLY A 138 0.10 -11.25 -20.57
N GLU A 139 -0.93 -11.39 -21.41
CA GLU A 139 -1.73 -12.62 -21.55
C GLU A 139 -0.89 -13.83 -21.99
N TYR A 140 0.23 -13.58 -22.68
CA TYR A 140 1.12 -14.63 -23.16
C TYR A 140 2.23 -14.97 -22.17
N LEU A 141 2.33 -14.29 -21.04
CA LEU A 141 3.32 -14.52 -20.01
C LEU A 141 2.90 -15.66 -19.09
N GLN A 142 3.77 -16.66 -18.89
CA GLN A 142 3.51 -17.82 -18.03
C GLN A 142 4.18 -17.70 -16.66
N ASP A 143 5.43 -17.22 -16.63
CA ASP A 143 6.21 -17.07 -15.41
C ASP A 143 7.19 -15.91 -15.55
N ALA A 144 7.48 -15.24 -14.43
CA ALA A 144 8.47 -14.18 -14.32
C ALA A 144 9.19 -14.31 -12.97
N LYS A 145 10.52 -14.33 -13.01
CA LYS A 145 11.37 -14.53 -11.82
C LYS A 145 12.52 -13.55 -11.81
N ALA A 146 12.63 -12.81 -10.72
CA ALA A 146 13.77 -11.95 -10.45
C ALA A 146 14.98 -12.79 -10.00
N THR A 147 16.14 -12.54 -10.60
CA THR A 147 17.43 -13.11 -10.19
C THR A 147 18.53 -12.08 -10.37
N ARG A 148 19.73 -12.38 -9.85
CA ARG A 148 20.94 -11.72 -10.32
C ARG A 148 21.57 -12.57 -11.41
N ASP A 149 22.05 -11.91 -12.45
CA ASP A 149 22.87 -12.55 -13.46
C ASP A 149 24.23 -12.95 -12.84
N PRO A 150 24.62 -14.24 -12.85
CA PRO A 150 25.87 -14.71 -12.27
C PRO A 150 27.13 -14.07 -12.87
N LEU A 151 27.07 -13.60 -14.14
CA LEU A 151 28.23 -13.06 -14.83
C LEU A 151 28.41 -11.56 -14.56
N THR A 152 27.32 -10.79 -14.65
CA THR A 152 27.34 -9.33 -14.55
C THR A 152 26.99 -8.81 -13.16
N ASN A 153 26.47 -9.68 -12.27
CA ASN A 153 25.90 -9.35 -10.97
C ASN A 153 24.80 -8.27 -11.03
N GLN A 154 24.19 -8.08 -12.20
CA GLN A 154 23.09 -7.15 -12.41
C GLN A 154 21.76 -7.80 -12.06
N SER A 155 20.79 -6.99 -11.66
CA SER A 155 19.43 -7.44 -11.38
C SER A 155 18.68 -7.68 -12.69
N VAL A 156 18.13 -8.88 -12.86
CA VAL A 156 17.46 -9.29 -14.10
C VAL A 156 16.14 -10.01 -13.80
N VAL A 157 15.19 -9.90 -14.72
CA VAL A 157 13.93 -10.66 -14.65
C VAL A 157 13.88 -11.66 -15.80
N ASN A 158 13.94 -12.94 -15.45
CA ASN A 158 13.77 -14.04 -16.39
C ASN A 158 12.28 -14.30 -16.58
N PHE A 159 11.82 -14.25 -17.82
CA PHE A 159 10.43 -14.51 -18.15
C PHE A 159 10.28 -15.69 -19.09
N THR A 160 9.17 -16.39 -18.95
CA THR A 160 8.75 -17.48 -19.85
C THR A 160 7.40 -17.14 -20.44
N LEU A 161 7.33 -17.17 -21.76
CA LEU A 161 6.11 -16.97 -22.53
C LEU A 161 5.45 -18.32 -22.83
N SER A 162 4.18 -18.27 -23.24
CA SER A 162 3.49 -19.40 -23.85
C SER A 162 4.09 -19.75 -25.21
N ARG A 163 3.80 -20.95 -25.72
CA ARG A 163 4.26 -21.38 -27.05
C ARG A 163 3.78 -20.45 -28.17
N ALA A 164 2.57 -19.91 -28.06
CA ALA A 164 2.04 -18.94 -29.02
C ALA A 164 2.75 -17.59 -28.89
N GLY A 165 2.87 -17.09 -27.66
CA GLY A 165 3.57 -15.83 -27.35
C GLY A 165 5.03 -15.83 -27.82
N GLY A 166 5.76 -16.92 -27.55
CA GLY A 166 7.15 -17.07 -27.96
C GLY A 166 7.37 -16.94 -29.47
N ARG A 167 6.46 -17.46 -30.31
CA ARG A 167 6.55 -17.32 -31.77
C ARG A 167 6.27 -15.90 -32.26
N ILE A 168 5.33 -15.21 -31.61
CA ILE A 168 5.04 -13.80 -31.90
C ILE A 168 6.25 -12.97 -31.52
N PHE A 169 6.74 -13.14 -30.29
CA PHE A 169 7.88 -12.40 -29.75
C PHE A 169 9.15 -12.64 -30.58
N GLU A 170 9.41 -13.88 -30.98
CA GLU A 170 10.53 -14.25 -31.84
C GLU A 170 10.50 -13.53 -33.19
N ARG A 171 9.34 -13.42 -33.82
CA ARG A 171 9.21 -12.76 -35.12
C ARG A 171 9.36 -11.24 -34.99
N GLU A 172 8.75 -10.62 -33.97
CA GLU A 172 8.82 -9.17 -33.78
C GLU A 172 10.22 -8.74 -33.31
N THR A 173 10.81 -9.41 -32.32
CA THR A 173 12.19 -9.11 -31.85
C THR A 173 13.23 -9.31 -32.96
N GLY A 174 13.04 -10.29 -33.84
CA GLY A 174 13.92 -10.51 -35.00
C GLY A 174 13.89 -9.36 -36.02
N ARG A 175 12.81 -8.57 -36.07
CA ARG A 175 12.69 -7.39 -36.95
C ARG A 175 13.16 -6.10 -36.30
N HIS A 176 13.21 -6.06 -34.97
CA HIS A 176 13.50 -4.88 -34.15
C HIS A 176 14.79 -5.03 -33.33
N VAL A 177 15.79 -5.74 -33.87
CA VAL A 177 17.10 -5.87 -33.21
C VAL A 177 17.79 -4.51 -33.16
N ASN A 178 18.34 -4.17 -32.00
CA ASN A 178 18.90 -2.86 -31.63
C ASN A 178 17.88 -1.73 -31.43
N ASP A 179 16.58 -2.03 -31.44
CA ASP A 179 15.56 -1.08 -31.00
C ASP A 179 15.27 -1.21 -29.50
N TYR A 180 14.73 -0.13 -28.92
CA TYR A 180 14.31 -0.08 -27.51
C TYR A 180 12.89 -0.64 -27.36
N MET A 181 12.69 -1.49 -26.37
CA MET A 181 11.41 -2.10 -26.04
C MET A 181 10.91 -1.60 -24.70
N ALA A 182 9.88 -0.75 -24.69
CA ALA A 182 9.28 -0.28 -23.45
C ALA A 182 8.44 -1.37 -22.79
N ILE A 183 8.57 -1.50 -21.46
CA ILE A 183 7.72 -2.37 -20.63
C ILE A 183 6.65 -1.47 -20.03
N ILE A 184 5.39 -1.70 -20.36
CA ILE A 184 4.28 -0.83 -19.93
C ILE A 184 3.42 -1.58 -18.90
N LEU A 185 3.22 -0.98 -17.73
CA LEU A 185 2.33 -1.45 -16.66
C LEU A 185 1.45 -0.28 -16.23
N ASP A 186 0.13 -0.50 -16.13
CA ASP A 186 -0.88 0.52 -15.81
C ASP A 186 -0.76 1.82 -16.64
N GLY A 187 -0.42 1.66 -17.92
CA GLY A 187 -0.24 2.78 -18.85
C GLY A 187 1.01 3.63 -18.61
N ARG A 188 1.95 3.18 -17.77
CA ARG A 188 3.23 3.83 -17.50
C ARG A 188 4.40 2.95 -17.91
N VAL A 189 5.45 3.57 -18.44
CA VAL A 189 6.70 2.88 -18.81
C VAL A 189 7.49 2.57 -17.55
N GLN A 190 7.87 1.31 -17.39
CA GLN A 190 8.57 0.81 -16.24
C GLN A 190 10.07 0.83 -16.48
N GLY A 191 10.75 1.65 -15.67
CA GLY A 191 12.19 1.85 -15.80
C GLY A 191 12.63 2.41 -17.15
N GLN A 192 13.92 2.30 -17.40
CA GLN A 192 14.48 2.61 -18.71
C GLN A 192 14.17 1.47 -19.69
N PRO A 193 13.60 1.75 -20.89
CA PRO A 193 13.37 0.73 -21.91
C PRO A 193 14.65 -0.05 -22.26
N PRO A 194 14.68 -1.39 -22.12
CA PRO A 194 15.83 -2.21 -22.53
C PRO A 194 15.96 -2.28 -24.06
N VAL A 195 17.19 -2.58 -24.53
CA VAL A 195 17.49 -2.81 -25.95
C VAL A 195 17.28 -4.28 -26.31
N ILE A 196 16.65 -4.53 -27.46
CA ILE A 196 16.55 -5.88 -28.04
C ILE A 196 17.91 -6.25 -28.63
N LYS A 197 18.70 -7.06 -27.90
CA LYS A 197 20.05 -7.46 -28.33
C LYS A 197 20.05 -8.54 -29.41
N SER A 198 19.04 -9.41 -29.40
CA SER A 198 18.91 -10.54 -30.31
C SER A 198 17.45 -10.94 -30.45
N GLN A 199 17.20 -11.90 -31.35
CA GLN A 199 15.89 -12.53 -31.48
C GLN A 199 15.58 -13.38 -30.23
N ILE A 200 14.43 -13.14 -29.59
CA ILE A 200 14.05 -13.78 -28.33
C ILE A 200 12.84 -14.67 -28.55
N GLY A 201 12.98 -15.96 -28.24
CA GLY A 201 11.91 -16.95 -28.35
C GLY A 201 11.00 -17.01 -27.12
N GLN A 202 10.72 -18.22 -26.65
CA GLN A 202 9.82 -18.46 -25.53
C GLN A 202 10.38 -17.99 -24.17
N ARG A 203 11.71 -17.92 -24.02
CA ARG A 203 12.38 -17.50 -22.79
C ARG A 203 13.21 -16.27 -23.07
N GLY A 204 13.14 -15.29 -22.19
CA GLY A 204 13.92 -14.08 -22.29
C GLY A 204 14.32 -13.55 -20.93
N GLN A 205 15.19 -12.55 -20.96
CA GLN A 205 15.73 -11.88 -19.78
C GLN A 205 15.58 -10.37 -19.97
N ILE A 206 15.01 -9.71 -18.97
CA ILE A 206 14.93 -8.25 -18.88
C ILE A 206 16.06 -7.79 -17.97
N GLU A 207 16.96 -6.97 -18.48
CA GLU A 207 18.04 -6.38 -17.70
C GLU A 207 17.58 -5.06 -17.11
N LEU A 208 17.66 -4.89 -15.78
CA LEU A 208 17.33 -3.64 -15.09
C LEU A 208 18.59 -2.79 -14.80
N GLY A 209 19.76 -3.23 -15.26
CA GLY A 209 21.04 -2.56 -15.05
C GLY A 209 21.47 -2.59 -13.58
N ALA A 210 22.00 -1.46 -13.08
CA ALA A 210 22.57 -1.32 -11.74
C ALA A 210 21.53 -1.20 -10.60
N LYS A 211 20.27 -1.57 -10.86
CA LYS A 211 19.18 -1.48 -9.89
C LYS A 211 19.27 -2.53 -8.79
N PRO A 212 18.73 -2.24 -7.59
CA PRO A 212 18.64 -3.22 -6.52
C PRO A 212 17.79 -4.42 -6.94
N LEU A 213 18.02 -5.56 -6.28
CA LEU A 213 17.25 -6.79 -6.56
C LEU A 213 15.76 -6.62 -6.27
N GLN A 214 15.41 -5.73 -5.33
CA GLN A 214 14.02 -5.45 -4.97
C GLN A 214 13.21 -4.94 -6.18
N ASP A 215 13.73 -4.00 -6.95
CA ASP A 215 13.06 -3.48 -8.15
C ASP A 215 12.74 -4.59 -9.16
N ALA A 216 13.64 -5.57 -9.30
CA ALA A 216 13.42 -6.72 -10.17
C ALA A 216 12.34 -7.65 -9.61
N GLN A 217 12.28 -7.83 -8.28
CA GLN A 217 11.23 -8.61 -7.61
C GLN A 217 9.86 -7.95 -7.79
N ASP A 218 9.78 -6.64 -7.59
CA ASP A 218 8.54 -5.87 -7.75
C ASP A 218 8.07 -5.94 -9.21
N LEU A 219 8.98 -5.76 -10.18
CA LEU A 219 8.65 -5.92 -11.60
C LEU A 219 8.17 -7.34 -11.92
N ALA A 220 8.86 -8.38 -11.43
CA ALA A 220 8.46 -9.77 -11.64
C ALA A 220 7.08 -10.07 -11.05
N LEU A 221 6.77 -9.51 -9.87
CA LEU A 221 5.48 -9.64 -9.22
C LEU A 221 4.36 -9.01 -10.05
N VAL A 222 4.55 -7.77 -10.52
CA VAL A 222 3.54 -7.08 -11.33
C VAL A 222 3.35 -7.77 -12.68
N LEU A 223 4.44 -8.19 -13.33
CA LEU A 223 4.35 -8.98 -14.57
C LEU A 223 3.55 -10.28 -14.35
N LYS A 224 3.77 -10.98 -13.25
CA LYS A 224 3.08 -12.23 -12.91
C LYS A 224 1.62 -12.05 -12.50
N ALA A 225 1.31 -10.95 -11.82
CA ALA A 225 -0.07 -10.59 -11.49
C ALA A 225 -0.91 -10.34 -12.76
N GLY A 226 -0.24 -9.94 -13.85
CA GLY A 226 -0.86 -9.68 -15.14
C GLY A 226 -1.78 -8.46 -15.09
N ALA A 227 -2.52 -8.25 -16.18
CA ALA A 227 -3.55 -7.23 -16.18
C ALA A 227 -4.73 -7.73 -15.32
N LEU A 228 -5.06 -6.98 -14.26
CA LEU A 228 -6.28 -7.24 -13.50
C LEU A 228 -7.50 -7.15 -14.43
N PRO A 229 -8.44 -8.13 -14.41
CA PRO A 229 -9.59 -8.13 -15.32
C PRO A 229 -10.52 -6.92 -15.17
N ALA A 230 -10.45 -6.23 -14.04
CA ALA A 230 -11.26 -5.06 -13.72
C ALA A 230 -10.48 -4.11 -12.78
N PRO A 231 -10.75 -2.80 -12.83
CA PRO A 231 -10.18 -1.84 -11.89
C PRO A 231 -10.67 -2.14 -10.48
N LEU A 232 -9.73 -2.32 -9.54
CA LEU A 232 -10.03 -2.50 -8.13
C LEU A 232 -9.96 -1.15 -7.41
N THR A 233 -10.98 -0.85 -6.63
CA THR A 233 -10.97 0.27 -5.68
C THR A 233 -10.84 -0.26 -4.26
N ILE A 234 -9.89 0.27 -3.50
CA ILE A 234 -9.73 -0.10 -2.09
C ILE A 234 -10.91 0.53 -1.32
N ILE A 235 -11.78 -0.32 -0.75
CA ILE A 235 -12.97 0.12 0.01
C ILE A 235 -12.60 0.41 1.47
N GLU A 236 -11.71 -0.39 2.04
CA GLU A 236 -11.23 -0.23 3.41
C GLU A 236 -9.83 -0.85 3.55
N GLU A 237 -8.90 -0.13 4.15
CA GLU A 237 -7.57 -0.61 4.45
C GLU A 237 -7.31 -0.44 5.95
N ARG A 238 -7.02 -1.54 6.64
CA ARG A 238 -6.61 -1.52 8.05
C ARG A 238 -5.25 -2.18 8.18
N THR A 239 -4.22 -1.35 8.29
CA THR A 239 -2.85 -1.81 8.48
C THR A 239 -2.50 -1.69 9.96
N ILE A 240 -2.39 -2.84 10.63
CA ILE A 240 -1.94 -2.91 12.03
C ILE A 240 -0.47 -3.27 12.03
N GLY A 241 0.36 -2.37 12.59
CA GLY A 241 1.79 -2.61 12.74
C GLY A 241 2.07 -3.78 13.72
N PRO A 242 3.05 -4.65 13.44
CA PRO A 242 3.40 -5.76 14.33
C PRO A 242 3.71 -5.33 15.77
N SER A 243 4.32 -4.15 15.96
CA SER A 243 4.64 -3.60 17.27
C SER A 243 3.39 -3.25 18.09
N LEU A 244 2.42 -2.55 17.49
CA LEU A 244 1.14 -2.21 18.13
C LEU A 244 0.36 -3.46 18.57
N GLY A 245 0.40 -4.52 17.77
CA GLY A 245 -0.17 -5.82 18.13
C GLY A 245 0.53 -6.45 19.32
N GLN A 246 1.87 -6.48 19.30
CA GLN A 246 2.67 -7.09 20.38
C GLN A 246 2.53 -6.34 21.71
N ASP A 247 2.46 -5.01 21.67
CA ASP A 247 2.31 -4.19 22.88
C ASP A 247 0.91 -4.35 23.47
N SER A 248 -0.13 -4.34 22.62
CA SER A 248 -1.51 -4.60 23.07
C SER A 248 -1.65 -5.99 23.71
N ILE A 249 -1.03 -7.03 23.15
CA ILE A 249 -1.05 -8.38 23.73
C ILE A 249 -0.37 -8.38 25.10
N ARG A 250 0.79 -7.74 25.24
CA ARG A 250 1.50 -7.65 26.52
C ARG A 250 0.68 -6.91 27.57
N ASP A 251 0.14 -5.76 27.23
CA ASP A 251 -0.71 -4.98 28.13
C ASP A 251 -1.98 -5.74 28.51
N GLY A 252 -2.60 -6.46 27.57
CA GLY A 252 -3.76 -7.30 27.81
C GLY A 252 -3.46 -8.47 28.76
N ILE A 253 -2.32 -9.15 28.59
CA ILE A 253 -1.87 -10.21 29.49
C ILE A 253 -1.60 -9.64 30.90
N HIS A 254 -0.91 -8.50 30.99
CA HIS A 254 -0.63 -7.86 32.27
C HIS A 254 -1.91 -7.43 32.99
N ALA A 255 -2.85 -6.80 32.27
CA ALA A 255 -4.15 -6.43 32.81
C ALA A 255 -4.96 -7.66 33.28
N GLY A 256 -4.93 -8.75 32.50
CA GLY A 256 -5.57 -10.01 32.85
C GLY A 256 -4.98 -10.64 34.12
N ILE A 257 -3.65 -10.70 34.23
CA ILE A 257 -2.96 -11.22 35.42
C ILE A 257 -3.31 -10.39 36.66
N VAL A 258 -3.25 -9.06 36.56
CA VAL A 258 -3.60 -8.16 37.67
C VAL A 258 -5.07 -8.33 38.07
N GLY A 259 -5.98 -8.42 37.10
CA GLY A 259 -7.41 -8.65 37.34
C GLY A 259 -7.66 -9.97 38.07
N VAL A 260 -7.12 -11.09 37.57
CA VAL A 260 -7.24 -12.40 38.21
C VAL A 260 -6.63 -12.40 39.61
N ALA A 261 -5.46 -11.79 39.80
CA ALA A 261 -4.81 -11.69 41.10
C ALA A 261 -5.65 -10.92 42.12
N LEU A 262 -6.29 -9.82 41.70
CA LEU A 262 -7.18 -9.03 42.56
C LEU A 262 -8.41 -9.84 42.98
N VAL A 263 -9.01 -10.58 42.05
CA VAL A 263 -10.15 -11.46 42.32
C VAL A 263 -9.79 -12.56 43.30
N VAL A 264 -8.64 -13.23 43.10
CA VAL A 264 -8.11 -14.24 44.02
C VAL A 264 -7.87 -13.66 45.41
N LEU A 265 -7.29 -12.46 45.50
CA LEU A 265 -7.05 -11.78 46.77
C LEU A 265 -8.36 -11.52 47.52
N ILE A 266 -9.37 -10.97 46.84
CA ILE A 266 -10.69 -10.71 47.44
C ILE A 266 -11.33 -12.01 47.93
N MET A 267 -11.26 -13.09 47.14
CA MET A 267 -11.81 -14.39 47.51
C MET A 267 -11.16 -14.96 48.79
N VAL A 268 -9.84 -14.91 48.88
CA VAL A 268 -9.10 -15.44 50.03
C VAL A 268 -9.36 -14.59 51.28
N VAL A 269 -9.36 -13.27 51.16
CA VAL A 269 -9.56 -12.35 52.29
C VAL A 269 -10.98 -12.45 52.84
N TYR A 270 -12.00 -12.45 51.98
CA TYR A 270 -13.39 -12.43 52.40
C TYR A 270 -13.90 -13.82 52.84
N TYR A 271 -13.57 -14.87 52.08
CA TYR A 271 -14.12 -16.23 52.29
C TYR A 271 -13.17 -17.21 52.99
N ARG A 272 -11.93 -16.80 53.30
CA ARG A 272 -10.92 -17.61 54.02
C ARG A 272 -10.75 -19.01 53.39
N VAL A 273 -11.06 -20.08 54.14
CA VAL A 273 -10.88 -21.47 53.71
C VAL A 273 -11.77 -21.83 52.51
N SER A 274 -13.02 -21.34 52.47
CA SER A 274 -13.89 -21.51 51.30
C SER A 274 -13.36 -20.75 50.09
N GLY A 275 -12.68 -19.61 50.33
CA GLY A 275 -11.97 -18.87 49.29
C GLY A 275 -10.86 -19.69 48.63
N LEU A 276 -10.07 -20.47 49.38
CA LEU A 276 -9.05 -21.35 48.80
C LEU A 276 -9.65 -22.42 47.88
N LEU A 277 -10.80 -22.99 48.26
CA LEU A 277 -11.52 -23.96 47.42
C LEU A 277 -12.01 -23.32 46.11
N ALA A 278 -12.52 -22.08 46.17
CA ALA A 278 -12.91 -21.35 44.96
C ALA A 278 -11.72 -21.01 44.05
N VAL A 279 -10.56 -20.68 44.61
CA VAL A 279 -9.35 -20.44 43.82
C VAL A 279 -8.90 -21.72 43.11
N ALA A 280 -8.96 -22.88 43.78
CA ALA A 280 -8.66 -24.16 43.13
C ALA A 280 -9.63 -24.46 41.97
N ALA A 281 -10.93 -24.20 42.16
CA ALA A 281 -11.93 -24.32 41.10
C ALA A 281 -11.67 -23.34 39.94
N LEU A 282 -11.24 -22.11 40.23
CA LEU A 282 -10.91 -21.10 39.23
C LEU A 282 -9.70 -21.50 38.38
N VAL A 283 -8.66 -22.07 39.01
CA VAL A 283 -7.49 -22.60 38.27
C VAL A 283 -7.94 -23.70 37.31
N LEU A 284 -8.76 -24.64 37.79
CA LEU A 284 -9.30 -25.72 36.97
C LEU A 284 -10.15 -25.17 35.80
N TYR A 285 -10.98 -24.15 36.06
CA TYR A 285 -11.77 -23.46 35.05
C TYR A 285 -10.90 -22.83 33.95
N VAL A 286 -9.83 -22.11 34.32
CA VAL A 286 -8.91 -21.50 33.35
C VAL A 286 -8.19 -22.58 32.52
N VAL A 287 -7.73 -23.66 33.15
CA VAL A 287 -7.09 -24.78 32.45
C VAL A 287 -8.03 -25.45 31.46
N PHE A 288 -9.28 -25.72 31.84
CA PHE A 288 -10.26 -26.29 30.91
C PHE A 288 -10.63 -25.34 29.78
N THR A 289 -10.74 -24.04 30.05
CA THR A 289 -11.04 -23.03 29.04
C THR A 289 -9.91 -22.95 28.01
N LEU A 290 -8.67 -22.80 28.46
CA LEU A 290 -7.49 -22.76 27.57
C LEU A 290 -7.28 -24.09 26.83
N GLY A 291 -7.48 -25.22 27.51
CA GLY A 291 -7.41 -26.55 26.90
C GLY A 291 -8.48 -26.76 25.82
N GLY A 292 -9.69 -26.26 26.05
CA GLY A 292 -10.76 -26.24 25.06
C GLY A 292 -10.41 -25.41 23.83
N LEU A 293 -9.95 -24.15 24.03
CA LEU A 293 -9.51 -23.30 22.92
C LEU A 293 -8.42 -23.98 22.08
N ALA A 294 -7.41 -24.55 22.73
CA ALA A 294 -6.33 -25.27 22.06
C ALA A 294 -6.82 -26.53 21.32
N GLY A 295 -7.76 -27.28 21.91
CA GLY A 295 -8.32 -28.49 21.32
C GLY A 295 -9.14 -28.24 20.04
N PHE A 296 -9.83 -27.10 19.96
CA PHE A 296 -10.61 -26.71 18.77
C PHE A 296 -9.80 -25.85 17.77
N GLY A 297 -8.56 -25.49 18.09
CA GLY A 297 -7.71 -24.67 17.22
C GLY A 297 -8.11 -23.20 17.17
N PHE A 298 -8.82 -22.69 18.18
CA PHE A 298 -9.16 -21.27 18.27
C PHE A 298 -7.93 -20.43 18.61
N THR A 299 -7.78 -19.30 17.93
CA THR A 299 -6.69 -18.36 18.18
C THR A 299 -7.07 -17.40 19.30
N LEU A 300 -6.19 -17.27 20.31
CA LEU A 300 -6.39 -16.31 21.38
C LEU A 300 -6.02 -14.90 20.87
N THR A 301 -7.05 -14.11 20.57
CA THR A 301 -6.92 -12.71 20.14
C THR A 301 -7.01 -11.74 21.34
N LEU A 302 -6.69 -10.46 21.14
CA LEU A 302 -6.82 -9.45 22.19
C LEU A 302 -8.26 -9.34 22.74
N PRO A 303 -9.32 -9.28 21.90
CA PRO A 303 -10.69 -9.39 22.39
C PRO A 303 -10.98 -10.71 23.11
N GLY A 304 -10.43 -11.83 22.63
CA GLY A 304 -10.59 -13.13 23.32
C GLY A 304 -9.98 -13.14 24.72
N LEU A 305 -8.86 -12.43 24.93
CA LEU A 305 -8.27 -12.20 26.24
C LEU A 305 -9.24 -11.41 27.16
N ALA A 306 -9.90 -10.38 26.64
CA ALA A 306 -10.92 -9.64 27.37
C ALA A 306 -12.13 -10.52 27.72
N GLY A 307 -12.56 -11.38 26.80
CA GLY A 307 -13.61 -12.37 27.03
C GLY A 307 -13.25 -13.35 28.14
N LEU A 308 -12.01 -13.84 28.16
CA LEU A 308 -11.47 -14.69 29.22
C LEU A 308 -11.48 -14.00 30.60
N VAL A 309 -11.07 -12.73 30.66
CA VAL A 309 -11.10 -11.97 31.92
C VAL A 309 -12.54 -11.75 32.41
N LEU A 310 -13.48 -11.45 31.51
CA LEU A 310 -14.89 -11.34 31.83
C LEU A 310 -15.46 -12.67 32.35
N SER A 311 -15.12 -13.78 31.68
CA SER A 311 -15.63 -15.10 32.03
C SER A 311 -15.11 -15.58 33.39
N VAL A 312 -13.87 -15.25 33.75
CA VAL A 312 -13.33 -15.44 35.11
C VAL A 312 -14.16 -14.68 36.14
N GLY A 313 -14.54 -13.43 35.87
CA GLY A 313 -15.40 -12.65 36.78
C GLY A 313 -16.75 -13.33 37.03
N ILE A 314 -17.41 -13.79 35.97
CA ILE A 314 -18.69 -14.51 36.04
C ILE A 314 -18.55 -15.84 36.79
N ALA A 315 -17.47 -16.59 36.51
CA ALA A 315 -17.20 -17.87 37.18
C ALA A 315 -17.00 -17.71 38.70
N VAL A 316 -16.41 -16.59 39.14
CA VAL A 316 -16.22 -16.32 40.57
C VAL A 316 -17.51 -15.87 41.24
N ASP A 317 -18.34 -15.07 40.57
CA ASP A 317 -19.65 -14.65 41.10
C ASP A 317 -20.55 -15.85 41.43
N ALA A 318 -20.56 -16.88 40.57
CA ALA A 318 -21.29 -18.12 40.83
C ALA A 318 -20.82 -18.82 42.14
N ASN A 319 -19.51 -18.85 42.39
CA ASN A 319 -18.95 -19.44 43.61
C ASN A 319 -19.31 -18.61 44.85
N VAL A 320 -19.28 -17.28 44.73
CA VAL A 320 -19.70 -16.34 45.78
C VAL A 320 -21.16 -16.55 46.16
N LEU A 321 -22.05 -16.64 45.19
CA LEU A 321 -23.49 -16.84 45.42
C LEU A 321 -23.75 -18.12 46.23
N ILE A 322 -23.06 -19.22 45.88
CA ILE A 322 -23.15 -20.49 46.61
C ILE A 322 -22.68 -20.30 48.05
N PHE A 323 -21.53 -19.68 48.26
CA PHE A 323 -20.97 -19.50 49.60
C PHE A 323 -21.81 -18.60 50.49
N GLU A 324 -22.36 -17.51 49.96
CA GLU A 324 -23.26 -16.64 50.71
C GLU A 324 -24.54 -17.39 51.07
N ARG A 325 -25.11 -18.17 50.15
CA ARG A 325 -26.30 -18.98 50.47
C ARG A 325 -26.01 -20.04 51.54
N ILE A 326 -24.88 -20.74 51.45
CA ILE A 326 -24.46 -21.70 52.50
C ILE A 326 -24.30 -20.98 53.84
N ARG A 327 -23.69 -19.78 53.84
CA ARG A 327 -23.48 -18.98 55.05
C ARG A 327 -24.79 -18.51 55.67
N GLU A 328 -25.75 -18.11 54.85
CA GLU A 328 -27.11 -17.76 55.29
C GLU A 328 -27.80 -18.96 55.95
N GLU A 329 -27.72 -20.15 55.35
CA GLU A 329 -28.31 -21.38 55.92
C GLU A 329 -27.62 -21.81 57.24
N LEU A 330 -26.29 -21.59 57.36
CA LEU A 330 -25.55 -21.79 58.62
C LEU A 330 -25.98 -20.80 59.71
N GLN A 331 -26.24 -19.53 59.36
CA GLN A 331 -26.73 -18.52 60.31
C GLN A 331 -28.13 -18.85 60.84
N HIS A 332 -28.95 -19.56 60.05
CA HIS A 332 -30.23 -20.11 60.50
C HIS A 332 -30.10 -21.36 61.40
N GLY A 333 -28.88 -21.74 61.79
CA GLY A 333 -28.63 -22.83 62.75
C GLY A 333 -28.64 -24.22 62.14
N LYS A 334 -28.63 -24.36 60.79
CA LYS A 334 -28.56 -25.66 60.14
C LYS A 334 -27.18 -26.31 60.30
N LEU A 335 -27.16 -27.64 60.36
CA LEU A 335 -25.92 -28.43 60.34
C LEU A 335 -25.16 -28.20 59.02
N VAL A 336 -23.82 -28.24 59.05
CA VAL A 336 -22.95 -27.92 57.90
C VAL A 336 -23.35 -28.67 56.63
N ARG A 337 -23.61 -29.98 56.72
CA ARG A 337 -24.02 -30.79 55.57
C ARG A 337 -25.33 -30.32 54.96
N THR A 338 -26.33 -30.06 55.80
CA THR A 338 -27.65 -29.57 55.37
C THR A 338 -27.58 -28.16 54.81
N ALA A 339 -26.73 -27.30 55.36
CA ALA A 339 -26.51 -25.95 54.85
C ALA A 339 -25.86 -25.95 53.46
N VAL A 340 -24.92 -26.89 53.21
CA VAL A 340 -24.35 -27.09 51.87
C VAL A 340 -25.41 -27.56 50.89
N ASP A 341 -26.16 -28.62 51.21
CA ASP A 341 -27.17 -29.19 50.32
C ASP A 341 -28.25 -28.16 49.95
N GLU A 342 -28.78 -27.43 50.95
CA GLU A 342 -29.81 -26.42 50.71
C GLU A 342 -29.24 -25.16 50.04
N GLY A 343 -28.00 -24.79 50.35
CA GLY A 343 -27.28 -23.67 49.73
C GLY A 343 -27.11 -23.88 48.22
N PHE A 344 -26.64 -25.06 47.81
CA PHE A 344 -26.55 -25.42 46.40
C PHE A 344 -27.92 -25.45 45.72
N LYS A 345 -28.92 -26.06 46.36
CA LYS A 345 -30.27 -26.18 45.79
C LYS A 345 -30.93 -24.83 45.52
N HIS A 346 -30.75 -23.86 46.41
CA HIS A 346 -31.27 -22.51 46.21
C HIS A 346 -30.43 -21.68 45.21
N ALA A 347 -29.11 -21.79 45.25
CA ALA A 347 -28.21 -21.04 44.37
C ALA A 347 -28.24 -21.52 42.91
N MET A 348 -28.47 -22.82 42.66
CA MET A 348 -28.34 -23.43 41.33
C MET A 348 -29.24 -22.78 40.27
N SER A 349 -30.47 -22.41 40.63
CA SER A 349 -31.41 -21.80 39.68
C SER A 349 -30.89 -20.46 39.14
N ALA A 350 -30.39 -19.59 40.01
CA ALA A 350 -29.82 -18.30 39.64
C ALA A 350 -28.52 -18.44 38.83
N ILE A 351 -27.68 -19.44 39.16
CA ILE A 351 -26.44 -19.70 38.41
C ILE A 351 -26.72 -20.17 36.99
N ILE A 352 -27.68 -21.09 36.82
CA ILE A 352 -28.08 -21.58 35.51
C ILE A 352 -28.64 -20.42 34.68
N ASP A 353 -29.52 -19.60 35.25
CA ASP A 353 -30.14 -18.47 34.55
C ASP A 353 -29.09 -17.45 34.07
N SER A 354 -28.15 -17.07 34.94
CA SER A 354 -27.05 -16.15 34.60
C SER A 354 -26.14 -16.70 33.49
N ASN A 355 -25.77 -17.98 33.56
CA ASN A 355 -24.93 -18.61 32.54
C ASN A 355 -25.66 -18.80 31.20
N VAL A 356 -26.96 -19.11 31.22
CA VAL A 356 -27.77 -19.22 30.00
C VAL A 356 -27.89 -17.87 29.32
N SER A 357 -28.11 -16.80 30.08
CA SER A 357 -28.15 -15.42 29.55
C SER A 357 -26.80 -15.00 28.94
N THR A 358 -25.70 -15.33 29.63
CA THR A 358 -24.34 -15.07 29.14
C THR A 358 -24.05 -15.85 27.85
N LEU A 359 -24.39 -17.14 27.81
CA LEU A 359 -24.22 -17.99 26.64
C LEU A 359 -25.06 -17.51 25.46
N LEU A 360 -26.30 -17.08 25.69
CA LEU A 360 -27.15 -16.52 24.64
C LEU A 360 -26.56 -15.23 24.07
N THR A 361 -26.02 -14.38 24.93
CA THR A 361 -25.35 -13.13 24.52
C THR A 361 -24.11 -13.43 23.69
N ALA A 362 -23.25 -14.35 24.15
CA ALA A 362 -22.08 -14.81 23.40
C ALA A 362 -22.48 -15.42 22.05
N PHE A 363 -23.53 -16.25 22.01
CA PHE A 363 -24.01 -16.84 20.77
C PHE A 363 -24.48 -15.80 19.74
N ILE A 364 -25.19 -14.75 20.18
CA ILE A 364 -25.62 -13.65 19.30
C ILE A 364 -24.40 -12.86 18.79
N LEU A 365 -23.44 -12.57 19.67
CA LEU A 365 -22.20 -11.89 19.29
C LEU A 365 -21.36 -12.72 18.33
N TRP A 366 -21.35 -14.04 18.46
CA TRP A 366 -20.67 -14.94 17.54
C TRP A 366 -21.34 -14.97 16.17
N LEU A 367 -22.68 -14.99 16.12
CA LEU A 367 -23.46 -15.05 14.88
C LEU A 367 -23.38 -13.75 14.07
N VAL A 368 -23.41 -12.59 14.74
CA VAL A 368 -23.49 -11.27 14.09
C VAL A 368 -22.14 -10.55 14.06
N GLY A 369 -21.25 -10.85 15.01
CA GLY A 369 -19.95 -10.21 15.11
C GLY A 369 -19.03 -10.56 13.94
N THR A 370 -18.11 -9.65 13.63
CA THR A 370 -17.07 -9.88 12.61
C THR A 370 -15.69 -9.70 13.22
N GLY A 371 -14.75 -10.56 12.82
CA GLY A 371 -13.33 -10.45 13.17
C GLY A 371 -13.08 -10.40 14.69
N PRO A 372 -12.69 -9.24 15.27
CA PRO A 372 -12.42 -9.11 16.71
C PRO A 372 -13.56 -9.57 17.63
N VAL A 373 -14.82 -9.30 17.26
CA VAL A 373 -15.97 -9.61 18.12
C VAL A 373 -16.22 -11.11 18.19
N GLN A 374 -15.94 -11.86 17.12
CA GLN A 374 -16.06 -13.32 17.10
C GLN A 374 -15.02 -14.03 17.97
N GLY A 375 -13.88 -13.37 18.23
CA GLY A 375 -12.88 -13.91 19.16
C GLY A 375 -13.23 -13.66 20.62
N PHE A 376 -14.04 -12.64 20.92
CA PHE A 376 -14.55 -12.34 22.26
C PHE A 376 -15.74 -13.22 22.64
N ALA A 377 -16.63 -13.46 21.67
CA ALA A 377 -17.80 -14.31 21.78
C ALA A 377 -17.42 -15.79 21.87
#